data_AF-A0A7S1ANG9-F1
#
_entry.id   AF-A0A7S1ANG9-F1
#
_cell.length_a   1.000
_cell.length_b   1.000
_cell.length_c   1.000
_cell.angle_alpha   90.00
_cell.angle_beta   90.00
_cell.angle_gamma   90.00
#
_symmetry.space_group_name_H-M   'P 1'
#
loop_
_entity.id
_entity.type
_entity.pdbx_description
1 polymer ?
#
loop_
_entity_poly.entity_id
_entity_poly.type
_entity_poly.pdbx_seq_one_letter_code
_entity_poly.pdbx_strand_id
1 'polypeptide(L)'
;SVGDAIKNASCVVVNGGGAVGLELAGNIRINHPGEKRVVLLCRRGVCSERTDSERQKIAAQLKQMNIEVVEGESDAPMEYSLAPGKITCGSQEVKYDVYFPAFSQGPNTKFLSECQGVLDVKGRVDVNEFLQSKQHPEIFAVGVSNVPEPIIVIPKLEAQWKSVAQNISALLDGNPLKAHKEGAPFMKLPAMVVIGHGPQGYAYIDFNNVPPPLKACCCGGLGGWPCCPPCWPCCGCMGCGCCPCGYCCGPPAGTGPATLAGKLPFMFAKKQFNGMGEKPSQESMK
;
A
#
# COMPACT_ATOMS: atom_id res chain seq x y z
N SER A 1 -2.81 -3.57 -25.35
CA SER A 1 -3.12 -3.72 -23.91
C SER A 1 -2.62 -2.50 -23.13
N VAL A 2 -2.89 -2.39 -21.83
CA VAL A 2 -2.29 -1.34 -20.97
C VAL A 2 -0.75 -1.41 -21.00
N GLY A 3 -0.20 -2.62 -20.93
CA GLY A 3 1.25 -2.84 -21.00
C GLY A 3 1.87 -2.36 -22.32
N ASP A 4 1.22 -2.61 -23.45
CA ASP A 4 1.69 -2.12 -24.76
C ASP A 4 1.63 -0.60 -24.85
N ALA A 5 0.59 0.03 -24.30
CA ALA A 5 0.47 1.48 -24.26
C ALA A 5 1.61 2.10 -23.46
N ILE A 6 1.91 1.56 -22.26
CA ILE A 6 3.06 2.00 -21.45
C ILE A 6 4.37 1.78 -22.20
N LYS A 7 4.55 0.62 -22.84
CA LYS A 7 5.77 0.29 -23.59
C LYS A 7 6.04 1.30 -24.71
N ASN A 8 5.01 1.67 -25.46
CA ASN A 8 5.11 2.56 -26.63
C ASN A 8 5.05 4.06 -26.27
N ALA A 9 4.59 4.42 -25.07
CA ALA A 9 4.53 5.82 -24.62
C ALA A 9 5.93 6.46 -24.51
N SER A 10 6.08 7.70 -24.93
CA SER A 10 7.28 8.50 -24.63
C SER A 10 7.17 9.16 -23.25
N CYS A 11 5.95 9.51 -22.83
CA CYS A 11 5.65 10.11 -21.53
C CYS A 11 4.50 9.39 -20.81
N VAL A 12 4.73 8.97 -19.57
CA VAL A 12 3.71 8.39 -18.69
C VAL A 12 3.56 9.26 -17.44
N VAL A 13 2.34 9.71 -17.17
CA VAL A 13 2.00 10.46 -15.95
C VAL A 13 1.28 9.53 -14.98
N VAL A 14 1.79 9.46 -13.75
CA VAL A 14 1.12 8.83 -12.60
C VAL A 14 0.73 9.94 -11.64
N ASN A 15 -0.57 10.12 -11.38
CA ASN A 15 -1.07 11.16 -10.50
C ASN A 15 -1.37 10.60 -9.11
N GLY A 16 -0.61 11.01 -8.10
CA GLY A 16 -0.80 10.59 -6.72
C GLY A 16 0.54 10.36 -6.03
N GLY A 17 0.93 11.27 -5.13
CA GLY A 17 2.15 11.16 -4.35
C GLY A 17 2.11 10.15 -3.19
N GLY A 18 1.13 9.26 -3.13
CA GLY A 18 1.01 8.23 -2.10
C GLY A 18 1.73 6.93 -2.46
N ALA A 19 1.72 5.95 -1.55
CA ALA A 19 2.43 4.68 -1.73
C ALA A 19 2.15 3.99 -3.09
N VAL A 20 0.88 3.96 -3.52
CA VAL A 20 0.48 3.35 -4.79
C VAL A 20 1.10 4.05 -6.00
N GLY A 21 1.10 5.39 -6.03
CA GLY A 21 1.66 6.15 -7.15
C GLY A 21 3.18 6.05 -7.20
N LEU A 22 3.86 6.06 -6.05
CA LEU A 22 5.30 5.82 -5.95
C LEU A 22 5.67 4.43 -6.48
N GLU A 23 4.94 3.41 -6.06
CA GLU A 23 5.17 2.03 -6.49
C GLU A 23 4.97 1.87 -8.00
N LEU A 24 3.86 2.41 -8.54
CA LEU A 24 3.55 2.36 -9.96
C LEU A 24 4.59 3.11 -10.80
N ALA A 25 4.94 4.35 -10.43
CA ALA A 25 5.96 5.13 -11.14
C ALA A 25 7.33 4.43 -11.12
N GLY A 26 7.71 3.86 -9.98
CA GLY A 26 8.92 3.05 -9.85
C GLY A 26 8.89 1.81 -10.74
N ASN A 27 7.78 1.06 -10.75
CA ASN A 27 7.61 -0.13 -11.61
C ASN A 27 7.72 0.23 -13.10
N ILE A 28 7.11 1.34 -13.53
CA ILE A 28 7.20 1.80 -14.92
C ILE A 28 8.66 2.12 -15.27
N ARG A 29 9.37 2.85 -14.41
CA ARG A 29 10.79 3.19 -14.63
C ARG A 29 11.68 1.94 -14.68
N ILE A 30 11.51 0.99 -13.77
CA ILE A 30 12.34 -0.23 -13.71
C ILE A 30 12.11 -1.12 -14.94
N ASN A 31 10.87 -1.29 -15.37
CA ASN A 31 10.53 -2.14 -16.52
C ASN A 31 10.79 -1.45 -17.87
N HIS A 32 10.91 -0.12 -17.88
CA HIS A 32 11.22 0.67 -19.07
C HIS A 32 12.40 1.61 -18.81
N PRO A 33 13.62 1.06 -18.64
CA PRO A 33 14.82 1.87 -18.44
C PRO A 33 15.11 2.69 -19.71
N GLY A 34 15.75 3.84 -19.54
CA GLY A 34 16.12 4.73 -20.65
C GLY A 34 15.33 6.04 -20.68
N GLU A 35 15.09 6.57 -21.87
CA GLU A 35 14.67 7.97 -22.08
C GLU A 35 13.19 8.25 -21.83
N LYS A 36 12.36 7.21 -21.60
CA LYS A 36 10.94 7.40 -21.31
C LYS A 36 10.77 8.36 -20.13
N ARG A 37 10.00 9.41 -20.32
CA ARG A 37 9.68 10.38 -19.28
C ARG A 37 8.60 9.80 -18.37
N VAL A 38 8.92 9.67 -17.08
CA VAL A 38 7.97 9.22 -16.05
C VAL A 38 7.73 10.37 -15.10
N VAL A 39 6.50 10.86 -15.05
CA VAL A 39 6.11 12.01 -14.23
C VAL A 39 5.20 11.53 -13.10
N LEU A 40 5.57 11.82 -11.86
CA LEU A 40 4.74 11.67 -10.69
C LEU A 40 4.11 13.03 -10.35
N LEU A 41 2.82 13.15 -10.60
CA LEU A 41 2.05 14.35 -10.28
C LEU A 41 1.56 14.29 -8.84
N CYS A 42 1.77 15.36 -8.06
CA CYS A 42 1.48 15.40 -6.64
C CYS A 42 0.77 16.71 -6.26
N ARG A 43 -0.35 16.65 -5.52
CA ARG A 43 -1.00 17.89 -5.05
C ARG A 43 -0.27 18.58 -3.89
N ARG A 44 0.29 17.79 -2.96
CA ARG A 44 0.91 18.26 -1.70
C ARG A 44 2.30 17.65 -1.46
N GLY A 45 2.97 17.36 -2.57
CA GLY A 45 4.21 16.59 -2.61
C GLY A 45 4.06 15.11 -2.27
N VAL A 46 5.19 14.41 -2.32
CA VAL A 46 5.28 12.96 -2.08
C VAL A 46 5.08 12.63 -0.60
N CYS A 47 4.35 11.54 -0.34
CA CYS A 47 3.98 11.02 0.97
C CYS A 47 3.71 12.12 1.99
N SER A 48 2.73 12.99 1.70
CA SER A 48 2.40 14.18 2.51
C SER A 48 2.07 13.90 3.99
N GLU A 49 1.76 12.66 4.32
CA GLU A 49 1.49 12.15 5.66
C GLU A 49 2.77 11.82 6.47
N ARG A 50 3.94 11.85 5.83
CA ARG A 50 5.25 11.54 6.42
C ARG A 50 5.97 12.79 6.92
N THR A 51 7.01 12.58 7.71
CA THR A 51 7.91 13.66 8.14
C THR A 51 8.70 14.24 6.96
N ASP A 52 9.11 15.50 7.06
CA ASP A 52 9.88 16.14 5.99
C ASP A 52 11.21 15.43 5.67
N SER A 53 11.86 14.84 6.67
CA SER A 53 13.09 14.05 6.45
C SER A 53 12.83 12.80 5.61
N GLU A 54 11.72 12.09 5.85
CA GLU A 54 11.32 10.93 5.03
C GLU A 54 10.95 11.37 3.61
N ARG A 55 10.19 12.46 3.48
CA ARG A 55 9.79 13.01 2.19
C ARG A 55 10.99 13.43 1.35
N GLN A 56 12.00 14.05 1.95
CA GLN A 56 13.24 14.42 1.26
C GLN A 56 14.02 13.19 0.78
N LYS A 57 14.09 12.11 1.57
CA LYS A 57 14.73 10.86 1.15
C LYS A 57 13.99 10.22 -0.03
N ILE A 58 12.66 10.19 0.03
CA ILE A 58 11.81 9.70 -1.06
C ILE A 58 12.02 10.52 -2.33
N ALA A 59 11.98 11.86 -2.23
CA ALA A 59 12.19 12.76 -3.36
C ALA A 59 13.59 12.58 -3.98
N ALA A 60 14.63 12.43 -3.14
CA ALA A 60 15.99 12.14 -3.60
C ALA A 60 16.06 10.80 -4.36
N GLN A 61 15.37 9.77 -3.88
CA GLN A 61 15.32 8.47 -4.55
C GLN A 61 14.58 8.56 -5.90
N LEU A 62 13.43 9.23 -5.96
CA LEU A 62 12.68 9.44 -7.21
C LEU A 62 13.57 10.16 -8.25
N LYS A 63 14.31 11.18 -7.81
CA LYS A 63 15.28 11.88 -8.67
C LYS A 63 16.40 10.96 -9.16
N GLN A 64 16.97 10.11 -8.28
CA GLN A 64 17.99 9.13 -8.68
C GLN A 64 17.47 8.12 -9.69
N MET A 65 16.18 7.77 -9.61
CA MET A 65 15.50 6.88 -10.54
C MET A 65 15.04 7.61 -11.83
N ASN A 66 15.38 8.89 -12.03
CA ASN A 66 14.89 9.70 -13.15
C ASN A 66 13.34 9.71 -13.24
N ILE A 67 12.67 9.81 -12.10
CA ILE A 67 11.22 10.04 -12.01
C ILE A 67 11.03 11.51 -11.67
N GLU A 68 10.39 12.25 -12.57
CA GLU A 68 10.13 13.67 -12.42
C GLU A 68 8.94 13.88 -11.48
N VAL A 69 9.08 14.74 -10.48
CA VAL A 69 7.98 15.09 -9.58
C VAL A 69 7.46 16.48 -9.96
N VAL A 70 6.17 16.56 -10.27
CA VAL A 70 5.49 17.83 -10.55
C VAL A 70 4.46 18.06 -9.46
N GLU A 71 4.55 19.20 -8.77
CA GLU A 71 3.69 19.52 -7.64
C GLU A 71 2.74 20.68 -7.94
N GLY A 72 1.48 20.55 -7.52
CA GLY A 72 0.50 21.63 -7.62
C GLY A 72 -0.93 21.13 -7.74
N GLU A 73 -1.87 22.08 -7.74
CA GLU A 73 -3.25 21.80 -8.14
C GLU A 73 -3.30 21.55 -9.63
N SER A 74 -4.07 20.55 -10.06
CA SER A 74 -4.15 20.16 -11.46
C SER A 74 -5.57 19.87 -11.91
N ASP A 75 -5.78 19.99 -13.23
CA ASP A 75 -7.03 19.61 -13.93
C ASP A 75 -7.05 18.14 -14.36
N ALA A 76 -6.18 17.32 -13.76
CA ALA A 76 -5.97 15.94 -14.17
C ALA A 76 -7.26 15.10 -14.06
N PRO A 77 -7.54 14.22 -15.04
CA PRO A 77 -8.79 13.47 -15.07
C PRO A 77 -8.87 12.44 -13.94
N MET A 78 -10.10 12.07 -13.55
CA MET A 78 -10.34 11.06 -12.52
C MET A 78 -10.15 9.63 -13.02
N GLU A 79 -10.25 9.43 -14.34
CA GLU A 79 -10.09 8.14 -15.00
C GLU A 79 -8.74 8.06 -15.71
N TYR A 80 -8.24 6.84 -15.89
CA TYR A 80 -7.01 6.62 -16.65
C TYR A 80 -7.23 6.92 -18.14
N SER A 81 -6.15 7.27 -18.85
CA SER A 81 -6.16 7.46 -20.30
C SER A 81 -4.97 6.74 -20.91
N LEU A 82 -5.22 5.98 -21.98
CA LEU A 82 -4.18 5.36 -22.82
C LEU A 82 -3.96 6.13 -24.12
N ALA A 83 -4.57 7.31 -24.24
CA ALA A 83 -4.44 8.20 -25.39
C ALA A 83 -3.71 9.49 -24.98
N PRO A 84 -3.00 10.15 -25.92
CA PRO A 84 -2.30 11.37 -25.64
C PRO A 84 -3.21 12.49 -25.12
N GLY A 85 -2.69 13.24 -24.17
CA GLY A 85 -3.41 14.35 -23.56
C GLY A 85 -2.46 15.34 -22.89
N LYS A 86 -3.06 16.29 -22.17
CA LYS A 86 -2.33 17.30 -21.41
C LYS A 86 -3.00 17.55 -20.07
N ILE A 87 -2.18 17.87 -19.07
CA ILE A 87 -2.60 18.27 -17.73
C ILE A 87 -1.99 19.63 -17.44
N THR A 88 -2.79 20.55 -16.96
CA THR A 88 -2.33 21.80 -16.37
C THR A 88 -2.12 21.56 -14.88
N CYS A 89 -0.91 21.78 -14.37
CA CYS A 89 -0.59 21.70 -12.95
C CYS A 89 0.08 22.99 -12.49
N GLY A 90 -0.64 23.80 -11.71
CA GLY A 90 -0.22 25.18 -11.43
C GLY A 90 -0.03 25.97 -12.72
N SER A 91 1.21 26.44 -12.96
CA SER A 91 1.60 27.13 -14.20
C SER A 91 2.23 26.22 -15.25
N GLN A 92 2.37 24.92 -14.99
CA GLN A 92 3.05 23.97 -15.87
C GLN A 92 2.04 23.19 -16.71
N GLU A 93 2.33 23.00 -18.00
CA GLU A 93 1.60 22.08 -18.88
C GLU A 93 2.40 20.77 -19.02
N VAL A 94 1.79 19.65 -18.66
CA VAL A 94 2.38 18.31 -18.73
C VAL A 94 1.65 17.51 -19.80
N LYS A 95 2.31 17.32 -20.96
CA LYS A 95 1.83 16.42 -22.02
C LYS A 95 2.16 14.98 -21.65
N TYR A 96 1.24 14.06 -21.94
CA TYR A 96 1.39 12.63 -21.68
C TYR A 96 0.86 11.81 -22.85
N ASP A 97 1.37 10.59 -23.01
CA ASP A 97 0.80 9.59 -23.92
C ASP A 97 -0.10 8.62 -23.16
N VAL A 98 0.23 8.38 -21.88
CA VAL A 98 -0.53 7.54 -20.95
C VAL A 98 -0.62 8.24 -19.59
N TYR A 99 -1.81 8.19 -18.98
CA TYR A 99 -2.11 8.77 -17.68
C TYR A 99 -2.78 7.76 -16.75
N PHE A 100 -2.32 7.71 -15.50
CA PHE A 100 -2.90 6.89 -14.44
C PHE A 100 -3.23 7.72 -13.19
N PRO A 101 -4.49 7.76 -12.74
CA PRO A 101 -4.85 8.25 -11.41
C PRO A 101 -4.48 7.17 -10.37
N ALA A 102 -3.62 7.53 -9.43
CA ALA A 102 -3.09 6.70 -8.34
C ALA A 102 -3.29 7.39 -6.97
N PHE A 103 -4.44 8.05 -6.80
CA PHE A 103 -4.88 8.66 -5.54
C PHE A 103 -6.23 8.06 -5.09
N SER A 104 -6.55 8.21 -3.81
CA SER A 104 -7.83 7.70 -3.27
C SER A 104 -9.02 8.46 -3.86
N GLN A 105 -9.96 7.74 -4.46
CA GLN A 105 -11.21 8.27 -5.02
C GLN A 105 -12.43 7.96 -4.12
N GLY A 106 -12.18 7.51 -2.89
CA GLY A 106 -13.20 7.02 -1.97
C GLY A 106 -13.44 5.51 -2.08
N PRO A 107 -14.31 4.96 -1.21
CA PRO A 107 -14.65 3.55 -1.20
C PRO A 107 -15.45 3.16 -2.46
N ASN A 108 -15.27 1.92 -2.93
CA ASN A 108 -16.03 1.37 -4.05
C ASN A 108 -17.41 0.89 -3.59
N THR A 109 -18.25 1.83 -3.16
CA THR A 109 -19.57 1.60 -2.54
C THR A 109 -20.69 2.31 -3.30
N LYS A 110 -20.40 2.87 -4.49
CA LYS A 110 -21.40 3.57 -5.31
C LYS A 110 -22.61 2.69 -5.64
N PHE A 111 -22.45 1.37 -5.72
CA PHE A 111 -23.55 0.43 -5.94
C PHE A 111 -24.56 0.36 -4.77
N LEU A 112 -24.21 0.90 -3.59
CA LEU A 112 -25.07 1.01 -2.42
C LEU A 112 -25.76 2.38 -2.32
N SER A 113 -25.60 3.27 -3.31
CA SER A 113 -26.15 4.64 -3.23
C SER A 113 -27.68 4.68 -3.15
N GLU A 114 -28.34 3.66 -3.68
CA GLU A 114 -29.80 3.51 -3.63
C GLU A 114 -30.29 2.92 -2.28
N CYS A 115 -29.39 2.32 -1.49
CA CYS A 115 -29.69 1.80 -0.17
C CYS A 115 -29.68 2.95 0.85
N GLN A 116 -30.85 3.58 1.03
CA GLN A 116 -31.01 4.70 1.95
C GLN A 116 -30.48 4.37 3.36
N GLY A 117 -29.66 5.27 3.92
CA GLY A 117 -29.12 5.14 5.28
C GLY A 117 -27.93 4.18 5.44
N VAL A 118 -27.52 3.44 4.39
CA VAL A 118 -26.35 2.53 4.47
C VAL A 118 -25.03 3.28 4.42
N LEU A 119 -24.95 4.36 3.63
CA LEU A 119 -23.72 5.11 3.42
C LEU A 119 -23.70 6.42 4.21
N ASP A 120 -22.54 6.77 4.75
CA ASP A 120 -22.27 8.07 5.34
C ASP A 120 -22.05 9.16 4.26
N VAL A 121 -21.89 10.41 4.70
CA VAL A 121 -21.65 11.57 3.81
C VAL A 121 -20.36 11.47 2.97
N LYS A 122 -19.46 10.55 3.30
CA LYS A 122 -18.22 10.27 2.55
C LYS A 122 -18.33 9.00 1.71
N GLY A 123 -19.52 8.41 1.59
CA GLY A 123 -19.79 7.19 0.85
C GLY A 123 -19.31 5.91 1.53
N ARG A 124 -18.90 5.94 2.81
CA ARG A 124 -18.49 4.72 3.53
C ARG A 124 -19.70 4.05 4.14
N VAL A 125 -19.68 2.73 4.30
CA VAL A 125 -20.76 2.04 5.01
C VAL A 125 -20.78 2.47 6.48
N ASP A 126 -21.91 3.00 6.96
CA ASP A 126 -22.07 3.42 8.35
C ASP A 126 -22.33 2.22 9.25
N VAL A 127 -21.35 1.87 10.09
CA VAL A 127 -21.37 0.65 10.89
C VAL A 127 -21.40 0.89 12.39
N ASN A 128 -21.95 -0.08 13.13
CA ASN A 128 -21.84 -0.19 14.59
C ASN A 128 -20.51 -0.86 15.02
N GLU A 129 -20.35 -1.11 16.31
CA GLU A 129 -19.16 -1.76 16.90
C GLU A 129 -18.95 -3.22 16.43
N PHE A 130 -19.96 -3.86 15.86
CA PHE A 130 -19.89 -5.22 15.32
C PHE A 130 -19.52 -5.27 13.83
N LEU A 131 -19.27 -4.11 13.22
CA LEU A 131 -19.09 -3.89 11.78
C LEU A 131 -20.36 -4.18 10.94
N GLN A 132 -21.54 -4.15 11.57
CA GLN A 132 -22.83 -4.21 10.88
C GLN A 132 -23.27 -2.83 10.46
N SER A 133 -23.96 -2.70 9.32
CA SER A 133 -24.65 -1.46 8.97
C SER A 133 -25.66 -1.12 10.07
N LYS A 134 -25.66 0.15 10.51
CA LYS A 134 -26.62 0.62 11.51
C LYS A 134 -28.07 0.56 11.01
N GLN A 135 -28.27 0.71 9.70
CA GLN A 135 -29.58 0.69 9.07
C GLN A 135 -30.05 -0.73 8.74
N HIS A 136 -29.11 -1.59 8.34
CA HIS A 136 -29.37 -2.95 7.88
C HIS A 136 -28.44 -3.95 8.61
N PRO A 137 -28.84 -4.46 9.79
CA PRO A 137 -27.99 -5.34 10.61
C PRO A 137 -27.53 -6.64 9.91
N GLU A 138 -28.21 -7.05 8.84
CA GLU A 138 -27.84 -8.17 7.97
C GLU A 138 -26.61 -7.87 7.09
N ILE A 139 -26.24 -6.60 6.91
CA ILE A 139 -25.11 -6.16 6.11
C ILE A 139 -23.89 -5.94 7.01
N PHE A 140 -22.77 -6.57 6.68
CA PHE A 140 -21.47 -6.34 7.32
C PHE A 140 -20.50 -5.71 6.32
N ALA A 141 -19.61 -4.82 6.79
CA ALA A 141 -18.66 -4.13 5.92
C ALA A 141 -17.21 -4.28 6.37
N VAL A 142 -16.33 -4.59 5.42
CA VAL A 142 -14.88 -4.73 5.60
C VAL A 142 -14.17 -3.79 4.63
N GLY A 143 -13.23 -2.98 5.11
CA GLY A 143 -12.38 -2.09 4.33
C GLY A 143 -13.05 -0.86 3.72
N VAL A 144 -14.39 -0.82 3.68
CA VAL A 144 -15.18 0.27 3.09
C VAL A 144 -16.12 0.96 4.08
N SER A 145 -16.03 0.59 5.36
CA SER A 145 -16.85 1.16 6.42
C SER A 145 -16.25 2.44 7.00
N ASN A 146 -17.03 3.12 7.84
CA ASN A 146 -16.60 4.30 8.58
C ASN A 146 -15.94 3.98 9.94
N VAL A 147 -15.55 2.72 10.16
CA VAL A 147 -14.75 2.31 11.34
C VAL A 147 -13.54 3.26 11.46
N PRO A 148 -13.25 3.81 12.65
CA PRO A 148 -12.27 4.88 12.83
C PRO A 148 -10.82 4.37 12.81
N GLU A 149 -10.43 3.76 11.70
CA GLU A 149 -9.10 3.25 11.44
C GLU A 149 -8.37 4.14 10.42
N PRO A 150 -7.14 4.61 10.71
CA PRO A 150 -6.51 5.69 9.94
C PRO A 150 -5.98 5.27 8.57
N ILE A 151 -5.80 3.97 8.34
CA ILE A 151 -5.20 3.41 7.14
C ILE A 151 -5.89 2.09 6.76
N ILE A 152 -5.85 1.75 5.47
CA ILE A 152 -6.34 0.48 4.96
C ILE A 152 -5.12 -0.38 4.63
N VAL A 153 -4.82 -1.33 5.50
CA VAL A 153 -3.68 -2.25 5.38
C VAL A 153 -4.07 -3.65 5.83
N ILE A 154 -3.31 -4.65 5.39
CA ILE A 154 -3.62 -6.06 5.64
C ILE A 154 -3.87 -6.37 7.12
N PRO A 155 -3.04 -5.96 8.11
CA PRO A 155 -3.32 -6.28 9.52
C PRO A 155 -4.66 -5.75 10.05
N LYS A 156 -5.14 -4.61 9.52
CA LYS A 156 -6.42 -4.00 9.91
C LYS A 156 -7.60 -4.70 9.24
N LEU A 157 -7.51 -4.88 7.92
CA LEU A 157 -8.47 -5.69 7.16
C LEU A 157 -8.56 -7.11 7.74
N GLU A 158 -7.43 -7.65 8.20
CA GLU A 158 -7.34 -8.97 8.80
C GLU A 158 -8.06 -9.08 10.15
N ALA A 159 -8.15 -7.99 10.91
CA ALA A 159 -8.95 -7.96 12.11
C ALA A 159 -10.44 -7.80 11.76
N GLN A 160 -10.76 -6.95 10.78
CA GLN A 160 -12.13 -6.68 10.35
C GLN A 160 -12.82 -7.93 9.80
N TRP A 161 -12.24 -8.62 8.81
CA TRP A 161 -12.85 -9.83 8.24
C TRP A 161 -12.97 -10.98 9.26
N LYS A 162 -12.06 -11.08 10.25
CA LYS A 162 -12.17 -12.07 11.35
C LYS A 162 -13.35 -11.73 12.26
N SER A 163 -13.50 -10.47 12.64
CA SER A 163 -14.65 -10.00 13.42
C SER A 163 -15.96 -10.23 12.68
N VAL A 164 -16.03 -9.86 11.39
CA VAL A 164 -17.22 -10.07 10.56
C VAL A 164 -17.55 -11.56 10.43
N ALA A 165 -16.58 -12.42 10.11
CA ALA A 165 -16.82 -13.85 9.98
C ALA A 165 -17.34 -14.48 11.28
N GLN A 166 -16.75 -14.12 12.42
CA GLN A 166 -17.21 -14.58 13.73
C GLN A 166 -18.62 -14.08 14.07
N ASN A 167 -18.93 -12.82 13.74
CA ASN A 167 -20.23 -12.23 14.01
C ASN A 167 -21.32 -12.78 13.08
N ILE A 168 -21.00 -13.11 11.83
CA ILE A 168 -21.94 -13.80 10.93
C ILE A 168 -22.29 -15.18 11.49
N SER A 169 -21.29 -15.99 11.89
CA SER A 169 -21.56 -17.29 12.53
C SER A 169 -22.40 -17.12 13.80
N ALA A 170 -22.04 -16.18 14.67
CA ALA A 170 -22.80 -15.93 15.90
C ALA A 170 -24.24 -15.50 15.62
N LEU A 171 -24.47 -14.64 14.62
CA LEU A 171 -25.81 -14.20 14.21
C LEU A 171 -26.67 -15.38 13.75
N LEU A 172 -26.12 -16.27 12.93
CA LEU A 172 -26.83 -17.45 12.42
C LEU A 172 -27.17 -18.45 13.53
N ASP A 173 -26.28 -18.59 14.52
CA ASP A 173 -26.47 -19.46 15.67
C ASP A 173 -27.36 -18.83 16.78
N GLY A 174 -27.82 -17.59 16.60
CA GLY A 174 -28.56 -16.83 17.62
C GLY A 174 -27.72 -16.43 18.85
N ASN A 175 -26.39 -16.45 18.71
CA ASN A 175 -25.44 -16.08 19.75
C ASN A 175 -25.18 -14.56 19.76
N PRO A 176 -24.80 -13.98 20.92
CA PRO A 176 -24.40 -12.58 21.00
C PRO A 176 -23.19 -12.25 20.12
N LEU A 177 -23.24 -11.09 19.45
CA LEU A 177 -22.15 -10.58 18.64
C LEU A 177 -21.00 -10.03 19.50
N LYS A 178 -19.80 -9.97 18.93
CA LYS A 178 -18.59 -9.47 19.59
C LYS A 178 -18.09 -8.21 18.90
N ALA A 179 -17.88 -7.17 19.69
CA ALA A 179 -17.35 -5.90 19.20
C ALA A 179 -15.99 -6.12 18.52
N HIS A 180 -15.80 -5.45 17.39
CA HIS A 180 -14.57 -5.46 16.63
C HIS A 180 -13.43 -4.83 17.43
N LYS A 181 -12.24 -5.43 17.31
CA LYS A 181 -10.99 -4.93 17.87
C LYS A 181 -10.04 -4.60 16.73
N GLU A 182 -9.59 -3.35 16.68
CA GLU A 182 -8.67 -2.87 15.66
C GLU A 182 -7.42 -3.75 15.57
N GLY A 183 -7.06 -4.12 14.34
CA GLY A 183 -5.82 -4.82 14.04
C GLY A 183 -4.63 -3.85 14.07
N ALA A 184 -3.55 -4.23 14.78
CA ALA A 184 -2.34 -3.42 14.89
C ALA A 184 -2.63 -1.93 15.21
N PRO A 185 -3.25 -1.61 16.36
CA PRO A 185 -3.69 -0.25 16.68
C PRO A 185 -2.56 0.78 16.79
N PHE A 186 -1.32 0.30 17.00
CA PHE A 186 -0.10 1.11 16.99
C PHE A 186 0.24 1.65 15.59
N MET A 187 -0.24 1.03 14.50
CA MET A 187 0.13 1.37 13.14
C MET A 187 -0.77 2.50 12.62
N LYS A 188 -0.18 3.70 12.48
CA LYS A 188 -0.91 4.90 12.03
C LYS A 188 -0.64 5.26 10.57
N LEU A 189 0.47 4.79 10.02
CA LEU A 189 0.83 4.90 8.60
C LEU A 189 1.20 3.52 8.04
N PRO A 190 1.26 3.33 6.72
CA PRO A 190 1.87 2.12 6.16
C PRO A 190 3.31 1.97 6.67
N ALA A 191 3.72 0.80 7.13
CA ALA A 191 5.09 0.61 7.64
C ALA A 191 6.17 0.69 6.55
N MET A 192 5.79 0.48 5.29
CA MET A 192 6.69 0.39 4.15
C MET A 192 6.24 1.32 3.03
N VAL A 193 7.20 1.99 2.39
CA VAL A 193 7.05 2.70 1.13
C VAL A 193 7.91 2.00 0.10
N VAL A 194 7.33 1.63 -1.04
CA VAL A 194 8.03 0.96 -2.14
C VAL A 194 8.03 1.89 -3.35
N ILE A 195 9.18 2.04 -4.00
CA ILE A 195 9.38 2.75 -5.26
C ILE A 195 9.86 1.71 -6.27
N GLY A 196 8.89 1.02 -6.86
CA GLY A 196 9.12 -0.05 -7.82
C GLY A 196 9.66 -1.34 -7.22
N HIS A 197 9.31 -2.45 -7.86
CA HIS A 197 9.76 -3.80 -7.55
C HIS A 197 10.89 -4.23 -8.47
N GLY A 198 11.75 -5.11 -7.97
CA GLY A 198 12.87 -5.69 -8.73
C GLY A 198 14.23 -5.15 -8.30
N PRO A 199 15.31 -5.53 -9.01
CA PRO A 199 16.69 -5.25 -8.59
C PRO A 199 17.06 -3.77 -8.46
N GLN A 200 16.38 -2.91 -9.20
CA GLN A 200 16.55 -1.45 -9.18
C GLN A 200 15.45 -0.75 -8.37
N GLY A 201 14.59 -1.52 -7.71
CA GLY A 201 13.57 -1.02 -6.81
C GLY A 201 14.18 -0.46 -5.54
N TYR A 202 13.39 0.36 -4.86
CA TYR A 202 13.76 0.92 -3.58
C TYR A 202 12.62 0.73 -2.60
N ALA A 203 12.93 0.33 -1.38
CA ALA A 203 11.96 0.29 -0.29
C ALA A 203 12.52 1.04 0.92
N TYR A 204 11.61 1.68 1.65
CA TYR A 204 11.87 2.33 2.92
C TYR A 204 10.93 1.76 3.96
N ILE A 205 11.45 1.39 5.12
CA ILE A 205 10.67 0.94 6.27
C ILE A 205 10.73 1.99 7.35
N ASP A 206 9.56 2.44 7.80
CA ASP A 206 9.41 3.31 8.94
C ASP A 206 9.39 2.50 10.23
N PHE A 207 10.60 2.28 10.77
CA PHE A 207 10.81 1.58 12.02
C PHE A 207 10.21 2.29 13.24
N ASN A 208 9.85 3.58 13.14
CA ASN A 208 9.21 4.30 14.24
C ASN A 208 7.73 3.94 14.39
N ASN A 209 7.10 3.49 13.30
CA ASN A 209 5.68 3.15 13.23
C ASN A 209 5.41 1.62 13.36
N VAL A 210 6.42 0.84 13.76
CA VAL A 210 6.30 -0.59 14.11
C VAL A 210 6.71 -0.83 15.57
N PRO A 211 6.12 -1.82 16.27
CA PRO A 211 6.38 -2.08 17.68
C PRO A 211 7.68 -2.87 17.85
N PRO A 212 8.28 -2.88 19.05
CA PRO A 212 9.32 -3.86 19.40
C PRO A 212 8.79 -5.31 19.25
N PRO A 213 9.62 -6.29 18.83
CA PRO A 213 11.04 -6.18 18.51
C PRO A 213 11.32 -5.72 17.06
N LEU A 214 10.31 -5.50 16.22
CA LEU A 214 10.52 -5.03 14.82
C LEU A 214 11.26 -3.70 14.77
N LYS A 215 11.03 -2.82 15.75
CA LYS A 215 11.77 -1.56 15.95
C LYS A 215 13.24 -1.76 16.36
N ALA A 216 13.57 -2.86 17.04
CA ALA A 216 14.85 -3.08 17.70
C ALA A 216 15.75 -4.11 17.01
N CYS A 217 15.21 -4.94 16.12
CA CYS A 217 15.91 -6.07 15.54
C CYS A 217 15.90 -5.98 14.00
N CYS A 218 17.07 -5.80 13.40
CA CYS A 218 17.27 -5.87 11.95
C CYS A 218 16.81 -7.22 11.35
N CYS A 219 16.76 -8.28 12.17
CA CYS A 219 16.31 -9.63 11.81
C CYS A 219 14.78 -9.80 11.86
N GLY A 220 14.07 -8.97 12.64
CA GLY A 220 12.64 -9.11 12.89
C GLY A 220 11.77 -8.94 11.64
N GLY A 221 12.29 -8.28 10.61
CA GLY A 221 11.61 -8.12 9.32
C GLY A 221 11.75 -9.30 8.36
N LEU A 222 12.70 -10.24 8.59
CA LEU A 222 13.01 -11.33 7.64
C LEU A 222 12.85 -12.74 8.20
N GLY A 223 12.92 -12.93 9.52
CA GLY A 223 12.86 -14.26 10.13
C GLY A 223 11.87 -14.31 11.28
N GLY A 224 10.57 -14.14 10.99
CA GLY A 224 9.49 -14.10 11.97
C GLY A 224 9.67 -15.06 13.16
N TRP A 225 9.14 -14.66 14.32
CA TRP A 225 9.06 -15.50 15.51
C TRP A 225 8.61 -16.94 15.15
N PRO A 226 9.33 -18.01 15.55
CA PRO A 226 10.20 -18.13 16.72
C PRO A 226 11.71 -18.26 16.42
N CYS A 227 12.24 -17.65 15.36
CA CYS A 227 13.65 -17.84 14.97
C CYS A 227 14.68 -17.12 15.85
N CYS A 228 14.27 -16.38 16.88
CA CYS A 228 15.18 -15.66 17.77
C CYS A 228 14.89 -16.06 19.23
N PRO A 229 15.63 -17.00 19.83
CA PRO A 229 15.67 -17.12 21.28
C PRO A 229 16.23 -15.81 21.87
N PRO A 230 15.90 -15.50 23.13
CA PRO A 230 16.21 -14.20 23.73
C PRO A 230 17.72 -13.99 23.73
N CYS A 231 18.12 -12.77 23.38
CA CYS A 231 19.49 -12.28 23.47
C CYS A 231 20.19 -12.75 24.76
N TRP A 232 21.19 -13.62 24.59
CA TRP A 232 22.24 -13.95 25.55
C TRP A 232 23.61 -13.73 24.87
N PRO A 233 24.53 -13.03 25.53
CA PRO A 233 24.68 -11.59 25.45
C PRO A 233 25.51 -11.11 24.25
N CYS A 234 25.46 -9.81 24.07
CA CYS A 234 26.10 -8.95 23.09
C CYS A 234 27.65 -8.88 23.17
N CYS A 235 28.36 -9.94 23.56
CA CYS A 235 29.83 -9.92 23.77
C CYS A 235 30.64 -10.80 22.80
N GLY A 236 30.03 -11.36 21.76
CA GLY A 236 30.72 -12.19 20.76
C GLY A 236 31.26 -11.43 19.53
N CYS A 237 31.22 -10.09 19.50
CA CYS A 237 31.66 -9.27 18.36
C CYS A 237 33.19 -9.08 18.26
N MET A 238 33.97 -10.10 18.63
CA MET A 238 35.37 -10.20 18.23
C MET A 238 35.58 -11.57 17.59
N GLY A 239 35.52 -11.63 16.26
CA GLY A 239 36.14 -12.74 15.51
C GLY A 239 35.28 -13.59 14.59
N CYS A 240 34.02 -13.24 14.30
CA CYS A 240 33.30 -13.84 13.16
C CYS A 240 33.14 -12.81 12.05
N GLY A 241 34.05 -12.88 11.07
CA GLY A 241 33.85 -12.27 9.77
C GLY A 241 32.57 -12.81 9.13
N CYS A 242 31.87 -11.91 8.44
CA CYS A 242 30.78 -12.22 7.51
C CYS A 242 29.71 -13.19 8.04
N CYS A 243 28.71 -12.64 8.74
CA CYS A 243 27.39 -13.26 8.73
C CYS A 243 26.93 -13.36 7.25
N PRO A 244 26.52 -14.53 6.75
CA PRO A 244 26.34 -14.78 5.31
C PRO A 244 25.20 -13.96 4.67
N CYS A 245 24.50 -13.15 5.47
CA CYS A 245 23.48 -12.25 4.97
C CYS A 245 24.00 -10.87 4.55
N GLY A 246 25.18 -10.39 4.97
CA GLY A 246 25.71 -9.07 4.52
C GLY A 246 24.83 -7.83 4.80
N TYR A 247 23.69 -7.97 5.46
CA TYR A 247 22.64 -6.94 5.58
C TYR A 247 22.50 -6.34 7.00
N CYS A 248 23.18 -6.90 8.01
CA CYS A 248 22.94 -6.57 9.42
C CYS A 248 23.39 -5.17 9.89
N CYS A 249 24.00 -4.35 9.03
CA CYS A 249 24.42 -2.97 9.35
C CYS A 249 23.96 -1.94 8.30
N GLY A 250 23.01 -2.31 7.42
CA GLY A 250 22.55 -1.45 6.35
C GLY A 250 21.56 -0.37 6.82
N PRO A 251 21.48 0.79 6.13
CA PRO A 251 20.42 1.76 6.36
C PRO A 251 19.02 1.12 6.16
N PRO A 252 17.94 1.67 6.77
CA PRO A 252 16.55 1.18 6.66
C PRO A 252 15.92 1.37 5.25
N ALA A 253 16.77 1.58 4.26
CA ALA A 253 16.52 2.00 2.90
C ALA A 253 17.62 1.39 2.01
N GLY A 254 17.28 0.87 0.84
CA GLY A 254 18.28 0.27 -0.04
C GLY A 254 17.79 -0.04 -1.46
N THR A 255 18.75 -0.21 -2.36
CA THR A 255 18.58 -0.71 -3.73
C THR A 255 19.01 -2.19 -3.80
N GLY A 256 18.44 -2.95 -4.72
CA GLY A 256 18.55 -4.42 -4.76
C GLY A 256 17.16 -5.02 -4.90
N PRO A 257 17.00 -6.36 -5.01
CA PRO A 257 15.67 -6.93 -5.03
C PRO A 257 14.96 -6.40 -3.79
N ALA A 258 13.82 -5.75 -3.97
CA ALA A 258 12.90 -5.40 -2.91
C ALA A 258 12.32 -6.67 -2.20
N THR A 259 13.16 -7.69 -1.99
CA THR A 259 13.03 -8.83 -1.10
C THR A 259 13.18 -8.42 0.36
N LEU A 260 12.41 -7.42 0.79
CA LEU A 260 11.77 -7.59 2.10
C LEU A 260 10.47 -8.39 1.95
N ALA A 261 9.94 -8.54 0.73
CA ALA A 261 8.70 -9.24 0.46
C ALA A 261 8.70 -10.03 -0.87
N GLY A 262 9.83 -10.57 -1.33
CA GLY A 262 9.83 -11.53 -2.44
C GLY A 262 9.51 -12.97 -1.99
N LYS A 263 9.72 -13.27 -0.70
CA LYS A 263 9.41 -14.58 -0.08
C LYS A 263 8.35 -14.53 1.04
N LEU A 264 8.04 -13.37 1.63
CA LEU A 264 6.88 -13.23 2.52
C LEU A 264 5.50 -13.40 1.85
N PRO A 265 5.25 -13.03 0.58
CA PRO A 265 3.98 -13.34 -0.08
C PRO A 265 3.79 -14.85 -0.32
N PHE A 266 4.83 -15.67 -0.12
CA PHE A 266 4.71 -17.13 -0.11
C PHE A 266 4.34 -17.72 1.25
N MET A 267 4.42 -16.96 2.35
CA MET A 267 4.09 -17.45 3.69
C MET A 267 2.69 -17.03 4.19
N PHE A 268 2.07 -16.03 3.58
CA PHE A 268 0.65 -15.72 3.81
C PHE A 268 -0.23 -16.59 2.90
N ALA A 269 -0.45 -17.82 3.36
CA ALA A 269 -1.41 -18.84 2.92
C ALA A 269 -2.31 -18.54 1.70
N LYS A 270 -2.07 -19.29 0.60
CA LYS A 270 -3.03 -19.82 -0.39
C LYS A 270 -4.01 -18.89 -1.14
N LYS A 271 -4.09 -17.59 -0.85
CA LYS A 271 -4.97 -16.67 -1.58
C LYS A 271 -4.16 -15.51 -2.15
N GLN A 272 -3.48 -15.78 -3.26
CA GLN A 272 -2.79 -14.74 -4.02
C GLN A 272 -3.81 -13.92 -4.82
N PHE A 273 -3.68 -12.60 -4.73
CA PHE A 273 -4.23 -11.69 -5.73
C PHE A 273 -3.20 -11.62 -6.86
N ASN A 274 -3.44 -12.28 -7.99
CA ASN A 274 -2.49 -12.46 -9.10
C ASN A 274 -2.25 -11.20 -9.96
N GLY A 275 -2.31 -10.01 -9.35
CA GLY A 275 -2.19 -8.74 -10.07
C GLY A 275 -3.48 -8.30 -10.77
N MET A 276 -3.48 -7.06 -11.25
CA MET A 276 -4.61 -6.47 -11.96
C MET A 276 -4.79 -7.16 -13.32
N GLY A 277 -5.83 -7.97 -13.49
CA GLY A 277 -6.24 -8.52 -14.79
C GLY A 277 -6.67 -9.98 -14.80
N GLU A 278 -6.32 -10.77 -13.78
CA GLU A 278 -6.81 -12.14 -13.66
C GLU A 278 -8.10 -12.16 -12.83
N LYS A 279 -9.20 -12.61 -13.45
CA LYS A 279 -10.40 -12.98 -12.68
C LYS A 279 -10.05 -14.22 -11.86
N PRO A 280 -10.15 -14.21 -10.52
CA PRO A 280 -10.02 -15.43 -9.76
C PRO A 280 -11.11 -16.40 -10.25
N SER A 281 -10.71 -17.62 -10.61
CA SER A 281 -11.66 -18.70 -10.84
C SER A 281 -12.49 -18.86 -9.58
N GLN A 282 -13.82 -18.82 -9.70
CA GLN A 282 -14.71 -19.13 -8.58
C GLN A 282 -14.36 -20.54 -8.08
N GLU A 283 -13.67 -20.64 -6.95
CA GLU A 283 -13.58 -21.90 -6.24
C GLU A 283 -14.98 -22.21 -5.70
N SER A 284 -15.56 -23.31 -6.17
CA SER A 284 -16.79 -23.85 -5.60
C SER A 284 -16.53 -24.14 -4.12
N MET A 285 -17.25 -23.46 -3.23
CA MET A 285 -17.26 -23.84 -1.81
C MET A 285 -17.81 -25.27 -1.72
N LYS A 286 -16.99 -26.19 -1.19
CA LYS A 286 -17.43 -27.53 -0.77
C LYS A 286 -18.01 -27.45 0.63
#